data_AF-A6G1W9-F1
#
_entry.id   AF-A6G1W9-F1
#
_cell.length_a   1.000
_cell.length_b   1.000
_cell.length_c   1.000
_cell.angle_alpha   90.00
_cell.angle_beta   90.00
_cell.angle_gamma   90.00
#
_symmetry.space_group_name_H-M   'P 1'
#
loop_
_entity.id
_entity.type
_entity.pdbx_description
1 polymer ?
#
loop_
_entity_poly.entity_id
_entity_poly.type
_entity_poly.pdbx_seq_one_letter_code
_entity_poly.pdbx_strand_id
1 'polypeptide(L)'
;MGTLRVAEAGEYRFRVTSDDGSIVYLNGNQIIDNDGIHGASSKTSKVLKLNAGSHAIRVDYFQGPRYQIALQLEWKLPGANTYVVVPPEAFERDLAAHEG
;
A
#
# COMPACT_ATOMS: atom_id res chain seq x y z
N MET A 1 11.20 -5.47 3.08
CA MET A 1 10.38 -4.25 3.22
C MET A 1 10.78 -3.32 2.10
N GLY A 2 9.87 -2.49 1.58
CA GLY A 2 10.18 -1.49 0.57
C GLY A 2 10.16 -0.08 1.14
N THR A 3 10.44 0.90 0.28
CA THR A 3 10.42 2.32 0.64
C THR A 3 9.45 3.05 -0.28
N LEU A 4 8.49 3.78 0.31
CA LEU A 4 7.54 4.65 -0.35
C LEU A 4 7.98 6.11 -0.18
N ARG A 5 8.18 6.81 -1.30
CA ARG A 5 8.49 8.23 -1.34
C ARG A 5 7.21 9.06 -1.39
N VAL A 6 7.04 9.90 -0.37
CA VAL A 6 5.98 10.90 -0.26
C VAL A 6 6.53 12.23 -0.74
N ALA A 7 5.94 12.81 -1.80
CA ALA A 7 6.44 14.05 -2.39
C ALA A 7 6.06 15.30 -1.60
N GLU A 8 4.87 15.31 -1.01
CA GLU A 8 4.31 16.46 -0.27
C GLU A 8 3.82 16.01 1.11
N ALA A 9 4.14 16.78 2.15
CA ALA A 9 3.60 16.54 3.48
C ALA A 9 2.09 16.81 3.50
N GLY A 10 1.32 16.01 4.23
CA GLY A 10 -0.11 16.26 4.37
C GLY A 10 -0.91 15.04 4.82
N GLU A 11 -2.22 15.12 4.61
CA GLU A 11 -3.17 14.08 4.97
C GLU A 11 -3.37 13.09 3.82
N TYR A 12 -2.94 11.85 4.06
CA TYR A 12 -3.09 10.74 3.13
C TYR A 12 -4.13 9.73 3.64
N ARG A 13 -4.75 9.01 2.71
CA ARG A 13 -5.44 7.74 3.00
C ARG A 13 -4.95 6.69 2.04
N PHE A 14 -4.76 5.47 2.50
CA PHE A 14 -4.43 4.33 1.66
C PHE A 14 -5.67 3.46 1.47
N ARG A 15 -5.77 2.83 0.31
CA ARG A 15 -6.74 1.79 0.01
C ARG A 15 -6.02 0.61 -0.59
N VAL A 16 -6.33 -0.59 -0.12
CA VAL A 16 -5.89 -1.84 -0.74
C VAL A 16 -7.12 -2.56 -1.27
N THR A 17 -7.02 -3.12 -2.46
CA THR A 17 -7.98 -4.07 -3.01
C THR A 17 -7.27 -5.40 -3.18
N SER A 18 -7.79 -6.47 -2.59
CA SER A 18 -7.18 -7.80 -2.66
C SER A 18 -8.19 -8.94 -2.81
N ASP A 19 -7.73 -10.01 -3.44
CA ASP A 19 -8.35 -11.34 -3.52
C ASP A 19 -7.20 -12.35 -3.37
N ASP A 20 -7.04 -13.07 -2.26
CA ASP A 20 -7.76 -13.01 -0.99
C ASP A 20 -7.17 -11.89 -0.10
N GLY A 21 -6.53 -12.22 1.02
CA GLY A 21 -6.23 -11.27 2.08
C GLY A 21 -4.95 -10.46 1.87
N SER A 22 -4.94 -9.27 2.47
CA SER A 22 -3.76 -8.40 2.53
C SER A 22 -3.69 -7.57 3.81
N ILE A 23 -2.47 -7.29 4.27
CA ILE A 23 -2.20 -6.38 5.38
C ILE A 23 -1.16 -5.34 4.94
N VAL A 24 -1.46 -4.06 5.16
CA VAL A 24 -0.55 -2.96 4.80
C VAL A 24 0.04 -2.36 6.06
N TYR A 25 1.38 -2.29 6.07
CA TYR A 25 2.16 -1.65 7.11
C TYR A 25 2.88 -0.41 6.56
N LEU A 26 2.85 0.69 7.31
CA LEU A 26 3.58 1.92 7.02
C LEU A 26 4.38 2.33 8.27
N ASN A 27 5.68 2.54 8.11
CA ASN A 27 6.62 2.81 9.21
C ASN A 27 6.49 1.80 10.37
N GLY A 28 6.29 0.52 10.02
CA GLY A 28 6.10 -0.58 10.98
C GLY A 28 4.69 -0.68 11.59
N ASN A 29 3.82 0.31 11.40
CA ASN A 29 2.46 0.29 11.93
C ASN A 29 1.48 -0.32 10.92
N GLN A 30 0.60 -1.21 11.38
CA GLN A 30 -0.50 -1.73 10.57
C GLN A 30 -1.51 -0.61 10.29
N ILE A 31 -1.67 -0.22 9.02
CA ILE A 31 -2.58 0.84 8.60
C ILE A 31 -3.84 0.31 7.92
N ILE A 32 -3.80 -0.91 7.38
CA ILE A 32 -4.94 -1.61 6.80
C ILE A 32 -4.84 -3.09 7.14
N ASP A 33 -5.97 -3.67 7.54
CA ASP A 33 -6.17 -5.10 7.76
C ASP A 33 -7.33 -5.58 6.87
N ASN A 34 -6.97 -6.14 5.73
CA ASN A 34 -7.87 -6.81 4.81
C ASN A 34 -7.54 -8.32 4.76
N ASP A 35 -7.21 -8.91 5.90
CA ASP A 35 -6.84 -10.32 5.97
C ASP A 35 -8.06 -11.27 5.90
N GLY A 36 -7.79 -12.55 5.68
CA GLY A 36 -8.79 -13.61 5.57
C GLY A 36 -9.17 -13.97 4.14
N ILE A 37 -9.92 -15.07 4.00
CA ILE A 37 -10.40 -15.57 2.70
C ILE A 37 -11.63 -14.76 2.28
N HIS A 38 -11.53 -14.10 1.13
CA HIS A 38 -12.60 -13.32 0.53
C HIS A 38 -12.31 -13.06 -0.96
N GLY A 39 -13.36 -12.96 -1.76
CA GLY A 39 -13.21 -12.43 -3.13
C GLY A 39 -12.70 -10.99 -3.14
N ALA A 40 -12.40 -10.46 -4.33
CA ALA A 40 -11.92 -9.09 -4.52
C ALA A 40 -12.70 -8.05 -3.67
N SER A 41 -12.02 -7.50 -2.67
CA SER A 41 -12.60 -6.52 -1.74
C SER A 41 -11.60 -5.42 -1.43
N SER A 42 -12.11 -4.21 -1.17
CA SER A 42 -11.28 -3.05 -0.84
C SER A 42 -11.42 -2.63 0.61
N LYS A 43 -10.31 -2.28 1.27
CA LYS A 43 -10.30 -1.60 2.57
C LYS A 43 -9.42 -0.36 2.57
N THR A 44 -9.80 0.59 3.42
CA THR A 44 -9.21 1.93 3.50
C THR A 44 -8.67 2.22 4.88
N SER A 45 -7.52 2.88 4.97
CA SER A 45 -6.93 3.32 6.23
C SER A 45 -7.70 4.49 6.87
N LYS A 46 -7.38 4.79 8.14
CA LYS A 46 -7.65 6.12 8.72
C LYS A 46 -6.84 7.19 7.97
N VAL A 47 -7.13 8.46 8.23
CA VAL A 47 -6.27 9.56 7.77
C VAL A 47 -4.90 9.44 8.43
N LEU A 48 -3.83 9.54 7.64
CA LEU A 48 -2.44 9.52 8.08
C LEU A 48 -1.81 10.86 7.76
N LYS A 49 -1.18 11.49 8.75
CA LYS A 49 -0.37 12.71 8.53
C LYS A 49 1.05 12.27 8.21
N LEU A 50 1.47 12.46 6.97
CA LEU A 50 2.81 12.09 6.50
C LEU A 50 3.63 13.35 6.24
N ASN A 51 4.93 13.27 6.51
CA ASN A 51 5.89 14.27 6.05
C ASN A 51 6.32 13.93 4.62
N ALA A 52 6.86 14.90 3.89
CA ALA A 52 7.57 14.58 2.65
C ALA A 52 8.85 13.78 2.98
N GLY A 53 9.21 12.84 2.10
CA GLY A 53 10.37 11.97 2.26
C GLY A 53 10.02 10.48 2.17
N SER A 54 10.96 9.67 2.63
CA SER A 54 10.91 8.21 2.49
C SER A 54 10.24 7.56 3.71
N HIS A 55 9.32 6.65 3.46
CA HIS A 55 8.56 5.90 4.47
C HIS A 55 8.71 4.40 4.22
N ALA A 56 8.97 3.62 5.26
CA ALA A 56 9.03 2.17 5.12
C ALA A 56 7.62 1.62 4.85
N ILE A 57 7.46 0.78 3.83
CA ILE A 57 6.20 0.15 3.48
C ILE A 57 6.35 -1.38 3.34
N ARG A 58 5.33 -2.11 3.78
CA ARG A 58 5.20 -3.55 3.53
C ARG A 58 3.73 -3.85 3.25
N VAL A 59 3.51 -4.66 2.22
CA VAL A 59 2.21 -5.24 1.92
C VAL A 59 2.39 -6.74 2.02
N ASP A 60 1.80 -7.33 3.05
CA ASP A 60 1.69 -8.78 3.16
C ASP A 60 0.43 -9.17 2.39
N TYR A 61 0.53 -10.16 1.49
CA TYR A 61 -0.56 -10.60 0.62
C TYR A 61 -0.54 -12.13 0.56
N PHE A 62 -1.73 -12.73 0.55
CA PHE A 62 -1.88 -14.13 0.24
C PHE A 62 -3.01 -14.33 -0.76
N GLN A 63 -2.89 -15.42 -1.52
CA GLN A 63 -3.99 -15.88 -2.36
C GLN A 63 -4.37 -17.31 -2.02
N GLY A 64 -5.64 -17.55 -1.74
CA GLY A 64 -6.24 -18.86 -1.59
C GLY A 64 -6.58 -19.49 -2.95
N PRO A 65 -7.50 -20.46 -2.99
CA PRO A 65 -7.74 -21.27 -4.17
C PRO A 65 -8.33 -20.47 -5.35
N ARG A 66 -7.64 -20.63 -6.48
CA ARG A 66 -7.83 -20.10 -7.84
C ARG A 66 -9.28 -19.88 -8.32
N TYR A 67 -9.71 -18.61 -8.36
CA TYR A 67 -10.77 -18.11 -9.25
C TYR A 67 -10.54 -16.68 -9.77
N GLN A 68 -9.94 -15.79 -8.98
CA GLN A 68 -9.53 -14.43 -9.37
C GLN A 68 -8.15 -14.13 -8.77
N ILE A 69 -7.46 -13.07 -9.20
CA ILE A 69 -6.21 -12.60 -8.56
C ILE A 69 -6.29 -11.08 -8.54
N ALA A 70 -6.20 -10.47 -7.36
CA ALA A 70 -6.17 -9.03 -7.23
C ALA A 70 -5.23 -8.61 -6.12
N LEU A 71 -4.35 -7.64 -6.43
CA LEU A 71 -3.66 -6.82 -5.45
C LEU A 71 -3.44 -5.44 -6.07
N GLN A 72 -4.10 -4.42 -5.51
CA GLN A 72 -3.94 -3.04 -5.93
C GLN A 72 -3.82 -2.15 -4.72
N LEU A 73 -2.72 -1.40 -4.64
CA LEU A 73 -2.51 -0.36 -3.62
C LEU A 73 -2.77 1.01 -4.23
N GLU A 74 -3.61 1.78 -3.55
CA GLU A 74 -4.02 3.11 -3.94
C GLU A 74 -3.84 4.07 -2.77
N TRP A 75 -3.72 5.35 -3.09
CA TRP A 75 -3.69 6.42 -2.09
C TRP A 75 -4.58 7.58 -2.53
N LYS A 76 -5.02 8.35 -1.53
CA LYS A 76 -5.60 9.67 -1.72
C LYS A 76 -4.58 10.68 -1.20
N LEU A 77 -4.13 11.54 -2.10
CA LEU A 77 -3.14 12.59 -1.84
C LEU A 77 -3.75 13.73 -0.99
N PRO A 78 -2.93 14.59 -0.36
CA PRO A 78 -3.38 15.80 0.31
C PRO A 78 -4.28 16.64 -0.60
N GLY A 79 -5.44 17.07 -0.11
CA GLY A 79 -6.40 17.87 -0.86
C GLY A 79 -7.15 17.14 -1.98
N ALA A 80 -6.82 15.88 -2.29
CA ALA A 80 -7.51 15.12 -3.33
C ALA A 80 -8.85 14.55 -2.84
N ASN A 81 -9.80 14.43 -3.78
CA ASN A 81 -11.12 13.84 -3.55
C ASN A 81 -11.23 12.39 -4.05
N THR A 82 -10.25 11.90 -4.80
CA THR A 82 -10.24 10.58 -5.41
C THR A 82 -9.01 9.78 -5.02
N TYR A 83 -9.13 8.46 -5.02
CA TYR A 83 -7.98 7.56 -4.93
C TYR A 83 -7.33 7.41 -6.30
N VAL A 84 -6.01 7.28 -6.31
CA VAL A 84 -5.22 6.89 -7.47
C VAL A 84 -4.32 5.72 -7.09
N VAL A 85 -3.98 4.87 -8.06
CA VAL A 85 -2.98 3.82 -7.86
C VAL A 85 -1.67 4.46 -7.41
N VAL A 86 -1.02 3.88 -6.40
CA VAL A 86 0.32 4.32 -6.01
C VAL A 86 1.25 4.07 -7.19
N PRO A 87 1.81 5.11 -7.82
CA PRO A 87 2.57 4.94 -9.04
C PRO A 87 3.88 4.20 -8.75
N PRO A 88 4.40 3.36 -9.66
CA PRO A 88 5.66 2.63 -9.45
C PRO A 88 6.83 3.53 -9.03
N GLU A 89 6.86 4.76 -9.52
CA GLU A 89 7.90 5.76 -9.24
C GLU A 89 7.86 6.30 -7.80
N ALA A 90 6.75 6.08 -7.08
CA ALA A 90 6.69 6.34 -5.65
C ALA A 90 7.41 5.26 -4.83
N PHE A 91 7.72 4.10 -5.40
CA PHE A 91 8.53 3.08 -4.73
C PHE A 91 9.99 3.24 -5.10
N GLU A 92 10.85 3.39 -4.09
CA GLU A 92 12.29 3.34 -4.32
C GLU A 92 12.69 1.89 -4.57
N ARG A 93 13.46 1.67 -5.63
CA ARG A 93 14.06 0.35 -5.90
C ARG A 93 15.29 0.21 -5.02
N ASP A 94 15.34 -0.85 -4.22
CA ASP A 94 16.62 -1.31 -3.67
C ASP A 94 17.47 -1.83 -4.84
N LEU A 95 18.35 -0.98 -5.37
CA LEU A 95 19.32 -1.36 -6.41
C LEU A 95 20.44 -2.27 -5.89
N ALA A 96 20.42 -2.63 -4.60
CA ALA A 96 21.49 -3.37 -3.93
C ALA A 96 21.36 -4.92 -3.99
N ALA A 97 20.37 -5.48 -4.68
CA ALA A 97 20.08 -6.93 -4.60
C ALA A 97 20.61 -7.79 -5.76
N HIS A 98 21.47 -7.28 -6.64
CA HIS A 98 22.06 -8.07 -7.74
C HIS A 98 23.57 -7.86 -7.88
N GLU A 99 24.33 -8.13 -6.82
CA GLU A 99 25.71 -8.60 -6.95
C GLU A 99 25.90 -9.77 -5.97
N GLY A 100 25.99 -10.99 -6.52
CA GLY A 100 26.12 -12.24 -5.79
C GLY A 100 25.81 -13.45 -6.65
#